data_AF-A0A7S3XUB1-F1
#
_entry.id   AF-A0A7S3XUB1-F1
#
_cell.length_a   1.000
_cell.length_b   1.000
_cell.length_c   1.000
_cell.angle_alpha   90.00
_cell.angle_beta   90.00
_cell.angle_gamma   90.00
#
_symmetry.space_group_name_H-M   'P 1'
#
loop_
_entity.id
_entity.type
_entity.pdbx_description
1 polymer ?
#
loop_
_entity_poly.entity_id
_entity_poly.type
_entity_poly.pdbx_seq_one_letter_code
_entity_poly.pdbx_strand_id
1 'polypeptide(L)'
;GGGGGTGAGAGAGREYAEARALGRGEREALFAVVLYFNQVARAGVEFVDLARDAPGLPLRAEEELSAFADPLEPRTAAGKAFGALRALVLQHVKTEHWQALVRQTTTFTNPPPDEYERPDEVREVPLNRMKAKHALTEAAEGRGPRELLRASLFGQLWEGLRPLDDRALRRGFVHMQDAGQPRAFYVKFQGEGVDDHGGPYRAVFHTALAEEAPGALELLSPCPNARAGRGGNQDKVVLNPARQDPGALAQYAFLGRLLGVACRHGVQAQLALPRLVWAPLAGLPLRDQDLREIDQGLDLNLRRVAQGLLDPEEERELLRELLGPSAAADLDDLLPPPAGEGGGAGEGKGE
;
A
#
# COMPACT_ATOMS: atom_id res chain seq x y z
N GLY A 1 -11.11 58.94 -31.86
CA GLY A 1 -10.32 57.91 -31.14
C GLY A 1 -11.16 57.41 -29.98
N GLY A 2 -11.37 56.13 -29.73
CA GLY A 2 -10.54 54.97 -30.09
C GLY A 2 -9.69 54.56 -28.89
N GLY A 3 -9.99 53.39 -28.32
CA GLY A 3 -9.28 52.74 -27.20
C GLY A 3 -10.16 52.70 -25.94
N GLY A 4 -10.82 51.60 -25.55
CA GLY A 4 -10.51 50.19 -25.77
C GLY A 4 -9.84 49.60 -24.53
N GLY A 5 -10.53 49.60 -23.38
CA GLY A 5 -10.11 48.92 -22.15
C GLY A 5 -10.85 47.58 -22.03
N THR A 6 -10.18 46.53 -22.48
CA THR A 6 -10.67 45.15 -22.55
C THR A 6 -10.98 44.55 -21.18
N GLY A 7 -12.16 43.93 -21.06
CA GLY A 7 -12.49 43.01 -19.97
C GLY A 7 -11.56 41.80 -20.00
N ALA A 8 -10.66 41.74 -19.02
CA ALA A 8 -9.90 40.54 -18.67
C ALA A 8 -10.50 40.00 -17.37
N GLY A 9 -11.27 38.91 -17.47
CA GLY A 9 -11.88 38.28 -16.30
C GLY A 9 -12.91 37.18 -16.58
N ALA A 10 -13.31 36.98 -17.84
CA ALA A 10 -14.36 36.01 -18.20
C ALA A 10 -13.88 34.91 -19.17
N GLY A 11 -12.58 34.56 -19.17
CA GLY A 11 -11.97 33.73 -20.21
C GLY A 11 -11.09 32.55 -19.73
N ALA A 12 -11.11 32.18 -18.45
CA ALA A 12 -10.29 31.07 -17.93
C ALA A 12 -11.11 29.92 -17.30
N GLY A 13 -12.40 29.82 -17.64
CA GLY A 13 -13.35 28.88 -17.04
C GLY A 13 -14.16 28.03 -18.00
N ARG A 14 -13.84 28.01 -19.31
CA ARG A 14 -14.60 27.27 -20.32
C ARG A 14 -13.70 26.60 -21.37
N GLU A 15 -12.74 25.80 -20.93
CA GLU A 15 -12.06 24.87 -21.85
C GLU A 15 -11.38 23.68 -21.13
N TYR A 16 -12.03 23.15 -20.09
CA TYR A 16 -11.93 21.71 -19.84
C TYR A 16 -13.14 21.10 -20.50
N ALA A 17 -12.91 20.41 -21.62
CA ALA A 17 -13.92 19.55 -22.21
C ALA A 17 -14.58 18.76 -21.07
N GLU A 18 -15.91 18.78 -21.01
CA GLU A 18 -16.69 17.88 -20.17
C GLU A 18 -16.31 16.45 -20.59
N ALA A 19 -15.25 15.92 -19.99
CA ALA A 19 -14.81 14.57 -20.22
C ALA A 19 -15.95 13.70 -19.73
N ARG A 20 -16.68 13.11 -20.68
CA ARG A 20 -17.78 12.18 -20.44
C ARG A 20 -17.39 11.28 -19.27
N ALA A 21 -18.17 11.32 -18.19
CA ALA A 21 -17.93 10.49 -17.03
C ALA A 21 -17.97 9.02 -17.47
N LEU A 22 -16.81 8.35 -17.44
CA LEU A 22 -16.69 6.96 -17.86
C LEU A 22 -17.58 6.07 -16.97
N GLY A 23 -18.28 5.12 -17.58
CA GLY A 23 -19.02 4.09 -16.87
C GLY A 23 -18.08 3.23 -16.01
N ARG A 24 -18.63 2.45 -15.06
CA ARG A 24 -17.80 1.56 -14.22
C ARG A 24 -16.97 0.58 -15.08
N GLY A 25 -17.59 -0.08 -16.05
CA GLY A 25 -16.90 -1.03 -16.94
C GLY A 25 -15.84 -0.37 -17.83
N GLU A 26 -16.07 0.84 -18.33
CA GLU A 26 -15.08 1.59 -19.11
C GLU A 26 -13.85 1.95 -18.25
N ARG A 27 -14.05 2.23 -16.95
CA ARG A 27 -12.95 2.53 -16.03
C ARG A 27 -12.17 1.29 -15.63
N GLU A 28 -12.85 0.17 -15.38
CA GLU A 28 -12.21 -1.12 -15.13
C GLU A 28 -11.39 -1.56 -16.36
N ALA A 29 -11.92 -1.37 -17.57
CA ALA A 29 -11.19 -1.61 -18.82
C ALA A 29 -10.00 -0.66 -18.99
N LEU A 30 -10.18 0.65 -18.74
CA LEU A 30 -9.09 1.62 -18.82
C LEU A 30 -7.99 1.33 -17.78
N PHE A 31 -8.36 0.93 -16.56
CA PHE A 31 -7.42 0.50 -15.53
C PHE A 31 -6.65 -0.74 -15.97
N ALA A 32 -7.33 -1.75 -16.52
CA ALA A 32 -6.70 -2.94 -17.08
C ALA A 32 -5.75 -2.59 -18.24
N VAL A 33 -6.15 -1.69 -19.15
CA VAL A 33 -5.29 -1.19 -20.23
C VAL A 33 -4.08 -0.45 -19.68
N VAL A 34 -4.26 0.42 -18.67
CA VAL A 34 -3.14 1.11 -18.02
C VAL A 34 -2.21 0.12 -17.34
N LEU A 35 -2.71 -0.87 -16.61
CA LEU A 35 -1.91 -1.92 -15.97
C LEU A 35 -1.13 -2.74 -17.01
N TYR A 36 -1.83 -3.24 -18.02
CA TYR A 36 -1.24 -4.03 -19.11
C TYR A 36 -0.19 -3.21 -19.86
N PHE A 37 -0.52 -1.97 -20.24
CA PHE A 37 0.44 -1.06 -20.86
C PHE A 37 1.64 -0.79 -19.95
N ASN A 38 1.47 -0.66 -18.63
CA ASN A 38 2.62 -0.50 -17.72
C ASN A 38 3.49 -1.75 -17.66
N GLN A 39 2.89 -2.94 -17.67
CA GLN A 39 3.61 -4.20 -17.68
C GLN A 39 4.36 -4.36 -19.00
N VAL A 40 3.68 -4.19 -20.13
CA VAL A 40 4.25 -4.28 -21.48
C VAL A 40 5.26 -3.18 -21.73
N ALA A 41 4.98 -1.90 -21.44
CA ALA A 41 5.96 -0.82 -21.62
C ALA A 41 7.14 -0.90 -20.65
N ARG A 42 7.10 -1.75 -19.61
CA ARG A 42 8.27 -2.08 -18.77
C ARG A 42 9.17 -3.11 -19.45
N ALA A 43 8.59 -4.07 -20.16
CA ALA A 43 9.33 -5.05 -20.95
C ALA A 43 9.73 -4.52 -22.34
N GLY A 44 8.91 -3.65 -22.94
CA GLY A 44 8.99 -3.20 -24.34
C GLY A 44 9.92 -2.00 -24.61
N VAL A 45 10.69 -1.54 -23.62
CA VAL A 45 11.77 -0.56 -23.86
C VAL A 45 13.01 -1.23 -24.48
N GLU A 46 12.89 -2.48 -24.92
CA GLU A 46 13.91 -3.18 -25.69
C GLU A 46 13.79 -3.00 -27.22
N PHE A 47 12.76 -2.32 -27.73
CA PHE A 47 12.62 -2.12 -29.18
C PHE A 47 12.48 -0.65 -29.56
N VAL A 48 13.64 0.02 -29.62
CA VAL A 48 13.86 1.09 -30.60
C VAL A 48 15.18 0.78 -31.29
N ASP A 49 15.14 -0.10 -32.29
CA ASP A 49 16.20 -0.18 -33.30
C ASP A 49 15.80 0.74 -34.47
N LEU A 50 16.63 1.75 -34.75
CA LEU A 50 16.51 2.65 -35.89
C LEU A 50 17.65 2.43 -36.91
N ALA A 51 18.20 1.22 -37.00
CA ALA A 51 19.02 0.86 -38.15
C ALA A 51 18.10 0.52 -39.34
N ARG A 52 17.98 1.48 -40.27
CA ARG A 52 17.90 1.09 -41.68
C ARG A 52 19.13 0.24 -41.98
N ASP A 53 18.89 -0.97 -42.48
CA ASP A 53 19.79 -1.88 -43.20
C ASP A 53 20.53 -2.98 -42.38
N ALA A 54 19.86 -4.14 -42.17
CA ALA A 54 20.52 -5.46 -42.20
C ALA A 54 19.49 -6.61 -42.45
N PRO A 55 19.76 -7.58 -43.36
CA PRO A 55 18.82 -8.65 -43.73
C PRO A 55 19.08 -9.96 -42.95
N GLY A 56 18.02 -10.63 -42.46
CA GLY A 56 18.11 -12.01 -41.94
C GLY A 56 17.00 -12.40 -40.95
N LEU A 57 16.21 -13.42 -41.33
CA LEU A 57 15.19 -14.17 -40.56
C LEU A 57 15.69 -14.72 -39.19
N PRO A 58 14.86 -15.41 -38.35
CA PRO A 58 13.40 -15.44 -38.15
C PRO A 58 12.99 -15.29 -36.65
N LEU A 59 11.72 -15.01 -36.39
CA LEU A 59 11.13 -15.04 -35.03
C LEU A 59 11.12 -16.48 -34.47
N ARG A 60 11.65 -16.68 -33.26
CA ARG A 60 11.48 -17.91 -32.45
C ARG A 60 10.62 -17.65 -31.21
N ALA A 61 10.04 -18.75 -30.75
CA ALA A 61 8.87 -18.91 -29.90
C ALA A 61 8.97 -18.34 -28.48
N GLU A 62 7.78 -18.26 -27.85
CA GLU A 62 7.38 -17.73 -26.54
C GLU A 62 8.23 -18.07 -25.30
N GLU A 63 9.27 -18.91 -25.39
CA GLU A 63 10.06 -19.37 -24.24
C GLU A 63 11.09 -18.35 -23.73
N GLU A 64 11.44 -17.32 -24.50
CA GLU A 64 12.45 -16.32 -24.07
C GLU A 64 11.92 -15.29 -23.06
N LEU A 65 10.60 -15.21 -22.84
CA LEU A 65 9.98 -14.21 -21.96
C LEU A 65 10.46 -14.28 -20.49
N SER A 66 10.95 -15.44 -20.03
CA SER A 66 11.48 -15.59 -18.67
C SER A 66 12.91 -15.06 -18.50
N ALA A 67 13.64 -14.79 -19.58
CA ALA A 67 15.00 -14.26 -19.53
C ALA A 67 15.07 -12.74 -19.32
N PHE A 68 13.96 -12.02 -19.52
CA PHE A 68 13.90 -10.55 -19.47
C PHE A 68 13.70 -9.98 -18.05
N ALA A 69 13.98 -10.78 -17.02
CA ALA A 69 13.83 -10.41 -15.61
C ALA A 69 15.06 -9.71 -15.01
N ASP A 70 15.95 -9.14 -15.83
CA ASP A 70 17.09 -8.34 -15.36
C ASP A 70 16.89 -6.83 -15.63
N PRO A 71 17.35 -5.93 -14.76
CA PRO A 71 17.10 -4.50 -14.89
C PRO A 71 17.99 -3.91 -15.98
N LEU A 72 17.47 -3.81 -17.20
CA LEU A 72 18.19 -3.25 -18.34
C LEU A 72 18.11 -1.71 -18.37
N GLU A 73 19.27 -1.05 -18.35
CA GLU A 73 19.39 0.38 -18.66
C GLU A 73 19.07 0.64 -20.14
N PRO A 74 18.23 1.65 -20.46
CA PRO A 74 17.88 1.95 -21.85
C PRO A 74 19.10 2.37 -22.66
N ARG A 75 19.39 1.70 -23.79
CA ARG A 75 20.61 1.93 -24.58
C ARG A 75 20.50 3.05 -25.62
N THR A 76 19.29 3.37 -26.11
CA THR A 76 19.08 4.40 -27.13
C THR A 76 18.65 5.74 -26.54
N ALA A 77 18.98 6.86 -27.22
CA ALA A 77 18.58 8.19 -26.76
C ALA A 77 17.04 8.35 -26.69
N ALA A 78 16.32 7.78 -27.65
CA ALA A 78 14.85 7.74 -27.65
C ALA A 78 14.30 6.82 -26.55
N GLY A 79 14.90 5.65 -26.29
CA GLY A 79 14.52 4.77 -25.19
C GLY A 79 14.82 5.37 -23.81
N LYS A 80 15.94 6.10 -23.67
CA LYS A 80 16.28 6.89 -22.47
C LYS A 80 15.29 8.03 -22.27
N ALA A 81 14.97 8.78 -23.33
CA ALA A 81 14.00 9.87 -23.28
C ALA A 81 12.59 9.36 -22.98
N PHE A 82 12.14 8.29 -23.63
CA PHE A 82 10.83 7.69 -23.39
C PHE A 82 10.77 7.05 -22.00
N GLY A 83 11.82 6.35 -21.54
CA GLY A 83 11.93 5.85 -20.17
C GLY A 83 11.90 6.96 -19.12
N ALA A 84 12.56 8.09 -19.38
CA ALA A 84 12.51 9.28 -18.52
C ALA A 84 11.13 9.97 -18.54
N LEU A 85 10.50 10.07 -19.71
CA LEU A 85 9.17 10.65 -19.88
C LEU A 85 8.06 9.71 -19.43
N ARG A 86 8.29 8.40 -19.35
CA ARG A 86 7.33 7.41 -18.88
C ARG A 86 6.87 7.72 -17.47
N ALA A 87 7.79 8.15 -16.61
CA ALA A 87 7.47 8.59 -15.26
C ALA A 87 6.48 9.77 -15.31
N LEU A 88 6.64 10.71 -16.24
CA LEU A 88 5.78 11.90 -16.35
C LEU A 88 4.45 11.61 -17.06
N VAL A 89 4.46 10.99 -18.24
CA VAL A 89 3.27 10.72 -19.07
C VAL A 89 2.38 9.68 -18.40
N LEU A 90 2.93 8.59 -17.85
CA LEU A 90 2.11 7.57 -17.20
C LEU A 90 1.69 7.96 -15.80
N GLN A 91 2.51 8.68 -15.05
CA GLN A 91 2.05 9.22 -13.77
C GLN A 91 0.93 10.21 -14.01
N HIS A 92 1.02 11.09 -15.02
CA HIS A 92 -0.06 12.00 -15.38
C HIS A 92 -1.35 11.23 -15.72
N VAL A 93 -1.31 10.28 -16.67
CA VAL A 93 -2.49 9.47 -17.05
C VAL A 93 -3.07 8.69 -15.86
N LYS A 94 -2.22 8.04 -15.05
CA LYS A 94 -2.66 7.33 -13.84
C LYS A 94 -3.28 8.27 -12.82
N THR A 95 -2.67 9.43 -12.62
CA THR A 95 -3.13 10.43 -11.65
C THR A 95 -4.45 11.03 -12.11
N GLU A 96 -4.60 11.35 -13.39
CA GLU A 96 -5.88 11.81 -13.95
C GLU A 96 -6.97 10.74 -13.83
N HIS A 97 -6.66 9.49 -14.17
CA HIS A 97 -7.60 8.38 -14.02
C HIS A 97 -7.99 8.16 -12.55
N TRP A 98 -7.01 8.17 -11.63
CA TRP A 98 -7.24 8.09 -10.19
C TRP A 98 -8.12 9.24 -9.71
N GLN A 99 -7.82 10.48 -10.07
CA GLN A 99 -8.60 11.65 -9.68
C GLN A 99 -10.02 11.59 -10.24
N ALA A 100 -10.20 11.13 -11.48
CA ALA A 100 -11.53 10.93 -12.07
C ALA A 100 -12.32 9.86 -11.31
N LEU A 101 -11.69 8.73 -10.96
CA LEU A 101 -12.27 7.69 -10.12
C LEU A 101 -12.68 8.22 -8.75
N VAL A 102 -11.78 8.96 -8.09
CA VAL A 102 -12.06 9.58 -6.79
C VAL A 102 -13.27 10.51 -6.93
N ARG A 103 -13.25 11.50 -7.84
CA ARG A 103 -14.36 12.43 -8.07
C ARG A 103 -15.69 11.73 -8.30
N GLN A 104 -15.72 10.73 -9.17
CA GLN A 104 -16.96 10.03 -9.53
C GLN A 104 -17.48 9.11 -8.42
N THR A 105 -16.60 8.62 -7.55
CA THR A 105 -16.97 7.79 -6.39
C THR A 105 -17.15 8.61 -5.11
N THR A 106 -16.92 9.92 -5.17
CA THR A 106 -17.15 10.84 -4.05
C THR A 106 -18.64 10.95 -3.79
N THR A 107 -19.03 10.75 -2.54
CA THR A 107 -20.42 10.87 -2.13
C THR A 107 -20.81 12.35 -2.10
N PHE A 108 -21.87 12.69 -2.83
CA PHE A 108 -22.43 14.02 -2.84
C PHE A 108 -22.88 14.44 -1.43
N THR A 109 -22.44 15.61 -1.00
CA THR A 109 -22.80 16.23 0.29
C THR A 109 -23.64 17.46 -0.03
N ASN A 110 -24.81 17.58 0.61
CA ASN A 110 -25.64 18.77 0.46
C ASN A 110 -24.88 20.01 0.97
N PRO A 111 -24.88 21.13 0.22
CA PRO A 111 -24.27 22.36 0.70
C PRO A 111 -25.01 22.86 1.95
N PRO A 112 -24.30 23.50 2.89
CA PRO A 112 -24.93 24.13 4.04
C PRO A 112 -25.81 25.32 3.59
N PRO A 113 -26.83 25.71 4.38
CA PRO A 113 -27.65 26.88 4.08
C PRO A 113 -26.84 28.18 4.03
N ASP A 114 -25.79 28.27 4.86
CA ASP A 114 -24.86 29.38 4.96
C ASP A 114 -23.44 28.91 4.63
N GLU A 115 -22.69 29.70 3.86
CA GLU A 115 -21.34 29.33 3.39
C GLU A 115 -20.27 29.25 4.50
N TYR A 116 -20.53 29.88 5.66
CA TYR A 116 -19.70 29.82 6.87
C TYR A 116 -20.04 28.62 7.77
N GLU A 117 -21.10 27.88 7.45
CA GLU A 117 -21.49 26.67 8.16
C GLU A 117 -20.93 25.40 7.52
N ARG A 118 -20.99 24.31 8.27
CA ARG A 118 -20.58 22.98 7.80
C ARG A 118 -21.83 22.13 7.58
N PRO A 119 -21.88 21.27 6.55
CA PRO A 119 -23.00 20.35 6.38
C PRO A 119 -23.14 19.40 7.58
N ASP A 120 -24.37 19.18 8.05
CA ASP A 120 -24.68 18.22 9.12
C ASP A 120 -24.21 16.79 8.81
N GLU A 121 -24.15 16.45 7.51
CA GLU A 121 -23.68 15.16 7.01
C GLU A 121 -22.17 14.93 7.23
N VAL A 122 -21.39 16.00 7.43
CA VAL A 122 -19.93 15.92 7.65
C VAL A 122 -19.66 16.00 9.14
N ARG A 123 -19.65 14.82 9.77
CA ARG A 123 -19.50 14.65 11.22
C ARG A 123 -18.22 15.29 11.76
N GLU A 124 -18.33 15.92 12.93
CA GLU A 124 -17.18 16.31 13.75
C GLU A 124 -16.84 15.20 14.76
N VAL A 125 -15.58 14.74 14.74
CA VAL A 125 -15.07 13.67 15.59
C VAL A 125 -14.23 14.28 16.71
N PRO A 126 -14.68 14.18 17.98
CA PRO A 126 -13.92 14.68 19.10
C PRO A 126 -12.77 13.72 19.42
N LEU A 127 -11.55 14.24 19.49
CA LEU A 127 -10.33 13.48 19.79
C LEU A 127 -9.56 14.11 20.94
N ASN A 128 -8.81 13.32 21.69
CA ASN A 128 -7.99 13.76 22.81
C ASN A 128 -6.56 13.23 22.63
N ARG A 129 -5.71 14.07 22.02
CA ARG A 129 -4.31 13.72 21.77
C ARG A 129 -3.45 13.69 23.04
N MET A 130 -3.80 14.50 24.05
CA MET A 130 -3.10 14.50 25.35
C MET A 130 -3.30 13.17 26.08
N LYS A 131 -4.53 12.65 26.08
CA LYS A 131 -4.86 11.32 26.61
C LYS A 131 -4.09 10.22 25.86
N ALA A 132 -4.07 10.28 24.53
CA ALA A 132 -3.32 9.33 23.71
C ALA A 132 -1.83 9.34 24.07
N LYS A 133 -1.20 10.52 24.05
CA LYS A 133 0.21 10.70 24.39
C LYS A 133 0.54 10.14 25.78
N HIS A 134 -0.19 10.55 26.80
CA HIS A 134 0.04 10.09 28.18
C HIS A 134 -0.11 8.57 28.33
N ALA A 135 -1.10 7.97 27.66
CA ALA A 135 -1.32 6.52 27.71
C ALA A 135 -0.25 5.71 26.96
N LEU A 136 0.33 6.27 25.89
CA LEU A 136 1.28 5.56 25.02
C LEU A 136 2.76 5.79 25.40
N THR A 137 3.08 6.81 26.19
CA THR A 137 4.46 7.07 26.65
C THR A 137 4.65 6.86 28.15
N GLU A 138 3.96 7.64 28.98
CA GLU A 138 4.27 7.79 30.41
C GLU A 138 3.59 6.73 31.29
N ALA A 139 2.46 6.18 30.83
CA ALA A 139 1.68 5.21 31.57
C ALA A 139 1.43 3.90 30.80
N ALA A 140 2.28 3.58 29.81
CA ALA A 140 2.10 2.37 28.99
C ALA A 140 2.39 1.08 29.79
N GLU A 141 3.27 1.15 30.79
CA GLU A 141 3.62 0.01 31.63
C GLU A 141 2.39 -0.57 32.34
N GLY A 142 2.12 -1.85 32.09
CA GLY A 142 1.01 -2.59 32.69
C GLY A 142 -0.35 -2.42 32.01
N ARG A 143 -0.47 -1.59 30.95
CA ARG A 143 -1.72 -1.48 30.18
C ARG A 143 -1.86 -2.63 29.19
N GLY A 144 -3.07 -3.19 29.13
CA GLY A 144 -3.39 -4.21 28.13
C GLY A 144 -3.59 -3.61 26.72
N PRO A 145 -3.43 -4.41 25.65
CA PRO A 145 -3.58 -3.94 24.26
C PRO A 145 -4.92 -3.23 23.97
N ARG A 146 -6.02 -3.67 24.60
CA ARG A 146 -7.34 -3.05 24.45
C ARG A 146 -7.42 -1.65 25.05
N GLU A 147 -6.69 -1.40 26.13
CA GLU A 147 -6.66 -0.10 26.78
C GLU A 147 -5.83 0.90 25.97
N LEU A 148 -4.66 0.46 25.48
CA LEU A 148 -3.82 1.23 24.56
C LEU A 148 -4.60 1.61 23.30
N LEU A 149 -5.33 0.66 22.70
CA LEU A 149 -6.21 0.93 21.57
C LEU A 149 -7.22 2.03 21.89
N ARG A 150 -8.00 1.90 22.97
CA ARG A 150 -9.03 2.89 23.34
C ARG A 150 -8.47 4.28 23.66
N ALA A 151 -7.22 4.36 24.12
CA ALA A 151 -6.57 5.62 24.43
C ALA A 151 -5.92 6.27 23.19
N SER A 152 -5.40 5.48 22.25
CA SER A 152 -4.76 5.94 21.01
C SER A 152 -5.68 6.80 20.14
N LEU A 153 -5.11 7.70 19.34
CA LEU A 153 -5.88 8.45 18.34
C LEU A 153 -6.51 7.51 17.30
N PHE A 154 -5.82 6.44 16.91
CA PHE A 154 -6.35 5.40 16.04
C PHE A 154 -7.65 4.79 16.59
N GLY A 155 -7.68 4.40 17.86
CA GLY A 155 -8.89 3.83 18.47
C GLY A 155 -9.97 4.87 18.75
N GLN A 156 -9.61 6.11 19.08
CA GLN A 156 -10.58 7.20 19.19
C GLN A 156 -11.23 7.51 17.84
N LEU A 157 -10.47 7.52 16.74
CA LEU A 157 -10.98 7.61 15.38
C LEU A 157 -11.87 6.43 15.04
N TRP A 158 -11.46 5.21 15.40
CA TRP A 158 -12.26 4.03 15.15
C TRP A 158 -13.65 4.18 15.75
N GLU A 159 -13.75 4.46 17.05
CA GLU A 159 -15.04 4.60 17.70
C GLU A 159 -15.83 5.80 17.15
N GLY A 160 -15.14 6.92 16.87
CA GLY A 160 -15.75 8.13 16.31
C GLY A 160 -16.31 7.97 14.89
N LEU A 161 -15.66 7.12 14.07
CA LEU A 161 -16.03 6.85 12.68
C LEU A 161 -16.85 5.57 12.52
N ARG A 162 -16.99 4.75 13.56
CA ARG A 162 -17.79 3.51 13.54
C ARG A 162 -19.22 3.68 13.02
N PRO A 163 -19.95 4.79 13.28
CA PRO A 163 -21.28 5.00 12.74
C PRO A 163 -21.30 5.30 11.23
N LEU A 164 -20.15 5.61 10.63
CA LEU A 164 -20.03 5.98 9.22
C LEU A 164 -19.76 4.73 8.38
N ASP A 165 -20.54 4.57 7.32
CA ASP A 165 -20.29 3.56 6.31
C ASP A 165 -19.23 4.02 5.30
N ASP A 166 -18.81 3.11 4.41
CA ASP A 166 -17.81 3.42 3.38
C ASP A 166 -18.27 4.51 2.42
N ARG A 167 -19.59 4.71 2.25
CA ARG A 167 -20.15 5.78 1.43
C ARG A 167 -19.94 7.13 2.11
N ALA A 168 -20.21 7.26 3.40
CA ALA A 168 -19.95 8.46 4.17
C ALA A 168 -18.44 8.81 4.19
N LEU A 169 -17.56 7.80 4.31
CA LEU A 169 -16.10 8.00 4.27
C LEU A 169 -15.56 8.42 2.89
N ARG A 170 -16.36 8.30 1.81
CA ARG A 170 -16.00 8.81 0.48
C ARG A 170 -16.39 10.27 0.25
N ARG A 171 -17.01 10.94 1.22
CA ARG A 171 -17.28 12.38 1.14
C ARG A 171 -15.97 13.15 1.08
N GLY A 172 -15.97 14.25 0.33
CA GLY A 172 -14.82 15.14 0.19
C GLY A 172 -15.27 16.59 0.21
N PHE A 173 -15.96 17.01 1.28
CA PHE A 173 -16.40 18.39 1.44
C PHE A 173 -15.20 19.31 1.68
N VAL A 174 -15.24 20.50 1.08
CA VAL A 174 -14.20 21.52 1.20
C VAL A 174 -14.87 22.79 1.70
N HIS A 175 -14.62 23.16 2.95
CA HIS A 175 -15.06 24.44 3.50
C HIS A 175 -14.15 25.58 3.02
N MET A 176 -14.62 26.82 3.06
CA MET A 176 -13.82 27.98 2.65
C MET A 176 -12.51 28.13 3.47
N GLN A 177 -12.52 27.66 4.72
CA GLN A 177 -11.36 27.67 5.62
C GLN A 177 -10.42 26.46 5.46
N ASP A 178 -10.74 25.52 4.57
CA ASP A 178 -9.98 24.28 4.42
C ASP A 178 -8.80 24.39 3.45
N ALA A 179 -8.58 25.57 2.84
CA ALA A 179 -7.53 25.80 1.85
C ALA A 179 -7.53 24.74 0.72
N GLY A 180 -8.71 24.30 0.29
CA GLY A 180 -8.89 23.30 -0.76
C GLY A 180 -8.77 21.83 -0.30
N GLN A 181 -8.50 21.56 0.98
CA GLN A 181 -8.37 20.20 1.52
C GLN A 181 -9.75 19.53 1.66
N PRO A 182 -10.06 18.44 0.93
CA PRO A 182 -11.31 17.71 1.11
C PRO A 182 -11.34 16.91 2.42
N ARG A 183 -12.54 16.74 2.96
CA ARG A 183 -12.80 16.04 4.22
C ARG A 183 -14.05 15.16 4.16
N ALA A 184 -13.94 13.98 4.76
CA ALA A 184 -15.08 13.12 5.06
C ALA A 184 -15.66 13.38 6.46
N PHE A 185 -14.86 13.98 7.34
CA PHE A 185 -15.20 14.32 8.72
C PHE A 185 -14.27 15.45 9.21
N TYR A 186 -14.71 16.20 10.22
CA TYR A 186 -13.89 17.17 10.93
C TYR A 186 -13.30 16.57 12.20
N VAL A 187 -12.15 17.08 12.63
CA VAL A 187 -11.54 16.72 13.91
C VAL A 187 -11.69 17.88 14.87
N LYS A 188 -12.11 17.59 16.11
CA LYS A 188 -12.11 18.55 17.21
C LYS A 188 -11.27 18.02 18.36
N PHE A 189 -10.13 18.66 18.62
CA PHE A 189 -9.32 18.28 19.76
C PHE A 189 -9.91 18.82 21.07
N GLN A 190 -10.14 17.91 22.02
CA GLN A 190 -10.64 18.25 23.34
C GLN A 190 -9.55 18.95 24.15
N GLY A 191 -9.91 20.09 24.76
CA GLY A 191 -8.99 20.86 25.60
C GLY A 191 -8.00 21.72 24.80
N GLU A 192 -8.19 21.85 23.49
CA GLU A 192 -7.32 22.63 22.62
C GLU A 192 -8.16 23.66 21.86
N GLY A 193 -7.92 24.95 22.11
CA GLY A 193 -8.57 26.06 21.40
C GLY A 193 -7.97 26.25 20.00
N VAL A 194 -8.01 25.21 19.16
CA VAL A 194 -7.46 25.26 17.81
C VAL A 194 -8.57 25.59 16.82
N ASP A 195 -8.51 26.80 16.27
CA ASP A 195 -9.41 27.27 15.21
C ASP A 195 -8.95 26.85 13.80
N ASP A 196 -7.72 26.35 13.64
CA ASP A 196 -7.23 25.83 12.36
C ASP A 196 -7.85 24.45 12.07
N HIS A 197 -8.49 24.31 10.91
CA HIS A 197 -9.14 23.07 10.49
C HIS A 197 -8.20 22.16 9.69
N GLY A 198 -7.17 22.71 9.04
CA GLY A 198 -6.24 22.00 8.15
C GLY A 198 -5.22 21.14 8.88
N GLY A 199 -4.48 21.76 9.81
CA GLY A 199 -3.42 21.12 10.60
C GLY A 199 -3.89 19.88 11.38
N PRO A 200 -4.97 19.98 12.18
CA PRO A 200 -5.45 18.87 13.01
C PRO A 200 -5.80 17.61 12.23
N TYR A 201 -6.47 17.75 11.08
CA TYR A 201 -6.88 16.61 10.27
C TYR A 201 -5.68 15.79 9.81
N ARG A 202 -4.69 16.45 9.15
CA ARG A 202 -3.47 15.77 8.68
C ARG A 202 -2.65 15.16 9.81
N ALA A 203 -2.53 15.88 10.93
CA ALA A 203 -1.79 15.40 12.11
C ALA A 203 -2.37 14.10 12.66
N VAL A 204 -3.71 13.99 12.71
CA VAL A 204 -4.38 12.77 13.19
C VAL A 204 -4.10 11.56 12.31
N PHE A 205 -4.13 11.72 10.98
CA PHE A 205 -3.74 10.63 10.07
C PHE A 205 -2.28 10.24 10.25
N HIS A 206 -1.38 11.22 10.38
CA HIS A 206 0.03 10.96 10.62
C HIS A 206 0.25 10.14 11.88
N THR A 207 -0.26 10.59 13.02
CA THR A 207 -0.10 9.89 14.31
C THR A 207 -0.75 8.51 14.27
N ALA A 208 -2.00 8.39 13.82
CA ALA A 208 -2.69 7.09 13.82
C ALA A 208 -2.03 6.07 12.88
N LEU A 209 -1.57 6.49 11.68
CA LEU A 209 -1.04 5.59 10.66
C LEU A 209 0.47 5.33 10.80
N ALA A 210 1.26 6.36 11.07
CA ALA A 210 2.72 6.29 11.02
C ALA A 210 3.39 6.15 12.40
N GLU A 211 2.70 6.49 13.48
CA GLU A 211 3.27 6.44 14.85
C GLU A 211 2.62 5.32 15.67
N GLU A 212 1.29 5.34 15.82
CA GLU A 212 0.58 4.42 16.72
C GLU A 212 0.44 3.01 16.15
N ALA A 213 0.11 2.88 14.85
CA ALA A 213 -0.04 1.58 14.19
C ALA A 213 1.25 0.73 14.19
N PRO A 214 2.45 1.26 13.82
CA PRO A 214 3.70 0.52 13.95
C PRO A 214 4.29 0.52 15.38
N GLY A 215 3.86 1.45 16.23
CA GLY A 215 4.33 1.57 17.62
C GLY A 215 3.46 0.79 18.58
N ALA A 216 2.82 1.51 19.51
CA ALA A 216 2.13 0.93 20.66
C ALA A 216 0.93 0.01 20.34
N LEU A 217 0.40 0.04 19.11
CA LEU A 217 -0.68 -0.88 18.69
C LEU A 217 -0.15 -2.16 18.03
N GLU A 218 1.13 -2.17 17.64
CA GLU A 218 1.81 -3.31 17.00
C GLU A 218 1.02 -3.92 15.83
N LEU A 219 0.23 -3.11 15.11
CA LEU A 219 -0.46 -3.53 13.88
C LEU A 219 0.55 -3.71 12.75
N LEU A 220 1.58 -2.88 12.73
CA LEU A 220 2.67 -2.98 11.78
C LEU A 220 3.96 -3.29 12.54
N SER A 221 4.84 -4.05 11.91
CA SER A 221 6.16 -4.35 12.45
C SER A 221 7.24 -3.99 11.44
N PRO A 222 8.47 -3.65 11.87
CA PRO A 222 9.60 -3.55 10.96
C PRO A 222 9.73 -4.81 10.09
N CYS A 223 10.06 -4.64 8.82
CA CYS A 223 10.28 -5.79 7.95
C CYS A 223 11.46 -6.66 8.46
N PRO A 224 11.52 -7.96 8.09
CA PRO A 224 12.64 -8.83 8.50
C PRO A 224 14.02 -8.26 8.19
N ASN A 225 14.21 -7.61 7.03
CA ASN A 225 15.44 -6.92 6.67
C ASN A 225 15.80 -5.78 7.65
N ALA A 226 14.82 -5.00 8.09
CA ALA A 226 15.00 -3.96 9.10
C ALA A 226 15.45 -4.56 10.45
N ARG A 227 14.81 -5.66 10.88
CA ARG A 227 15.16 -6.35 12.14
C ARG A 227 16.55 -6.96 12.10
N ALA A 228 16.95 -7.49 10.94
CA ALA A 228 18.25 -8.10 10.73
C ALA A 228 19.37 -7.09 10.38
N GLY A 229 19.04 -5.82 10.13
CA GLY A 229 20.00 -4.79 9.70
C GLY A 229 20.68 -5.09 8.36
N ARG A 230 20.04 -5.89 7.49
CA ARG A 230 20.58 -6.33 6.20
C ARG A 230 19.50 -6.40 5.14
N GLY A 231 19.87 -6.21 3.88
CA GLY A 231 18.93 -6.21 2.75
C GLY A 231 18.29 -4.84 2.49
N GLY A 232 17.31 -4.81 1.59
CA GLY A 232 16.58 -3.59 1.20
C GLY A 232 15.47 -3.21 2.18
N ASN A 233 14.87 -2.04 1.96
CA ASN A 233 13.66 -1.57 2.67
C ASN A 233 13.73 -1.64 4.22
N GLN A 234 14.91 -1.42 4.79
CA GLN A 234 15.12 -1.41 6.26
C GLN A 234 14.34 -0.29 6.96
N ASP A 235 13.86 0.71 6.20
CA ASP A 235 12.98 1.79 6.65
C ASP A 235 11.49 1.44 6.54
N LYS A 236 11.13 0.26 6.03
CA LYS A 236 9.74 -0.14 5.76
C LYS A 236 9.15 -1.02 6.87
N VAL A 237 7.84 -0.90 7.03
CA VAL A 237 7.04 -1.72 7.93
C VAL A 237 6.08 -2.63 7.15
N VAL A 238 5.80 -3.81 7.69
CA VAL A 238 4.87 -4.82 7.15
C VAL A 238 3.73 -5.05 8.14
N LEU A 239 2.65 -5.70 7.71
CA LEU A 239 1.59 -6.17 8.63
C LEU A 239 2.21 -7.11 9.65
N ASN A 240 1.85 -6.98 10.93
CA ASN A 240 2.36 -7.86 11.98
C ASN A 240 1.69 -9.24 11.91
N PRO A 241 2.42 -10.31 11.53
CA PRO A 241 1.84 -11.64 11.38
C PRO A 241 1.44 -12.28 12.72
N ALA A 242 1.87 -11.73 13.87
CA ALA A 242 1.44 -12.20 15.19
C ALA A 242 0.02 -11.74 15.56
N ARG A 243 -0.53 -10.75 14.84
CA ARG A 243 -1.85 -10.15 15.11
C ARG A 243 -2.91 -10.77 14.20
N GLN A 244 -3.31 -12.02 14.45
CA GLN A 244 -4.31 -12.73 13.62
C GLN A 244 -5.67 -12.91 14.29
N ASP A 245 -5.83 -12.45 15.54
CA ASP A 245 -7.10 -12.56 16.24
C ASP A 245 -8.21 -11.73 15.55
N PRO A 246 -9.50 -12.08 15.71
CA PRO A 246 -10.59 -11.35 15.07
C PRO A 246 -10.62 -9.84 15.37
N GLY A 247 -10.14 -9.43 16.55
CA GLY A 247 -10.00 -8.02 16.92
C GLY A 247 -8.89 -7.32 16.12
N ALA A 248 -7.75 -7.99 15.91
CA ALA A 248 -6.69 -7.52 15.02
C ALA A 248 -7.16 -7.38 13.57
N LEU A 249 -7.90 -8.36 13.05
CA LEU A 249 -8.43 -8.30 11.69
C LEU A 249 -9.36 -7.10 11.49
N ALA A 250 -10.21 -6.80 12.48
CA ALA A 250 -11.01 -5.58 12.47
C ALA A 250 -10.13 -4.31 12.54
N GLN A 251 -9.00 -4.35 13.27
CA GLN A 251 -8.02 -3.26 13.32
C GLN A 251 -7.40 -3.02 11.94
N TYR A 252 -6.98 -4.06 11.24
CA TYR A 252 -6.46 -3.94 9.88
C TYR A 252 -7.49 -3.43 8.88
N ALA A 253 -8.75 -3.88 8.98
CA ALA A 253 -9.82 -3.36 8.14
C ALA A 253 -10.06 -1.86 8.36
N PHE A 254 -9.96 -1.40 9.62
CA PHE A 254 -10.04 0.03 9.92
C PHE A 254 -8.81 0.81 9.44
N LEU A 255 -7.59 0.26 9.62
CA LEU A 255 -6.35 0.82 9.08
C LEU A 255 -6.45 1.04 7.56
N GLY A 256 -6.95 0.04 6.82
CA GLY A 256 -7.19 0.14 5.38
C GLY A 256 -8.21 1.22 5.01
N ARG A 257 -9.30 1.36 5.77
CA ARG A 257 -10.26 2.46 5.58
C ARG A 257 -9.61 3.82 5.79
N LEU A 258 -8.80 3.97 6.84
CA LEU A 258 -8.11 5.22 7.15
C LEU A 258 -7.07 5.57 6.08
N LEU A 259 -6.31 4.59 5.59
CA LEU A 259 -5.42 4.76 4.43
C LEU A 259 -6.18 5.17 3.17
N GLY A 260 -7.32 4.54 2.90
CA GLY A 260 -8.18 4.91 1.77
C GLY A 260 -8.65 6.35 1.83
N VAL A 261 -9.10 6.83 3.00
CA VAL A 261 -9.49 8.22 3.21
C VAL A 261 -8.29 9.16 3.02
N ALA A 262 -7.12 8.82 3.58
CA ALA A 262 -5.90 9.61 3.40
C ALA A 262 -5.54 9.75 1.90
N CYS A 263 -5.55 8.65 1.14
CA CYS A 263 -5.28 8.67 -0.30
C CYS A 263 -6.31 9.49 -1.08
N ARG A 264 -7.61 9.39 -0.77
CA ARG A 264 -8.67 10.16 -1.45
C ARG A 264 -8.54 11.66 -1.20
N HIS A 265 -8.09 12.04 0.00
CA HIS A 265 -7.95 13.44 0.38
C HIS A 265 -6.55 14.01 0.14
N GLY A 266 -5.60 13.22 -0.36
CA GLY A 266 -4.22 13.69 -0.54
C GLY A 266 -3.52 13.99 0.78
N VAL A 267 -3.93 13.34 1.87
CA VAL A 267 -3.26 13.43 3.17
C VAL A 267 -2.03 12.54 3.14
N GLN A 268 -0.85 13.14 3.32
CA GLN A 268 0.40 12.43 3.41
C GLN A 268 0.60 11.92 4.84
N ALA A 269 0.57 10.60 5.02
CA ALA A 269 1.08 9.94 6.21
C ALA A 269 2.48 9.42 5.91
N GLN A 270 3.43 9.55 6.84
CA GLN A 270 4.79 9.02 6.70
C GLN A 270 4.83 7.50 6.91
N LEU A 271 3.83 6.78 6.37
CA LEU A 271 3.73 5.34 6.48
C LEU A 271 4.47 4.67 5.32
N ALA A 272 5.61 4.07 5.63
CA ALA A 272 6.49 3.47 4.64
C ALA A 272 6.20 1.97 4.46
N LEU A 273 5.17 1.64 3.67
CA LEU A 273 4.86 0.25 3.32
C LEU A 273 5.64 -0.22 2.08
N PRO A 274 6.11 -1.49 2.02
CA PRO A 274 6.84 -2.03 0.88
C PRO A 274 5.91 -2.42 -0.28
N ARG A 275 6.51 -2.75 -1.44
CA ARG A 275 5.76 -3.26 -2.62
C ARG A 275 4.94 -4.50 -2.30
N LEU A 276 5.35 -5.32 -1.32
CA LEU A 276 4.58 -6.46 -0.83
C LEU A 276 3.13 -6.09 -0.49
N VAL A 277 2.90 -4.89 0.06
CA VAL A 277 1.56 -4.42 0.43
C VAL A 277 0.88 -3.70 -0.73
N TRP A 278 1.62 -2.84 -1.45
CA TRP A 278 1.01 -2.01 -2.51
C TRP A 278 0.69 -2.76 -3.79
N ALA A 279 1.52 -3.73 -4.20
CA ALA A 279 1.34 -4.43 -5.47
C ALA A 279 0.02 -5.22 -5.52
N PRO A 280 -0.33 -6.04 -4.51
CA PRO A 280 -1.62 -6.75 -4.50
C PRO A 280 -2.82 -5.79 -4.50
N LEU A 281 -2.74 -4.68 -3.76
CA LEU A 281 -3.79 -3.65 -3.73
C LEU A 281 -4.00 -2.98 -5.09
N ALA A 282 -2.96 -2.93 -5.92
CA ALA A 282 -3.01 -2.43 -7.30
C ALA A 282 -3.34 -3.53 -8.33
N GLY A 283 -3.62 -4.76 -7.91
CA GLY A 283 -3.86 -5.89 -8.81
C GLY A 283 -2.59 -6.38 -9.54
N LEU A 284 -1.41 -6.08 -9.01
CA LEU A 284 -0.13 -6.51 -9.57
C LEU A 284 0.36 -7.79 -8.86
N PRO A 285 0.97 -8.74 -9.60
CA PRO A 285 1.56 -9.91 -8.98
C PRO A 285 2.79 -9.54 -8.16
N LEU A 286 3.03 -10.31 -7.10
CA LEU A 286 4.28 -10.29 -6.35
C LEU A 286 5.35 -11.04 -7.12
N ARG A 287 6.61 -10.62 -6.97
CA ARG A 287 7.79 -11.23 -7.57
C ARG A 287 8.79 -11.60 -6.48
N ASP A 288 9.71 -12.52 -6.76
CA ASP A 288 10.80 -12.90 -5.85
C ASP A 288 11.58 -11.70 -5.32
N GLN A 289 11.77 -10.68 -6.17
CA GLN A 289 12.43 -9.43 -5.77
C GLN A 289 11.67 -8.72 -4.65
N ASP A 290 10.33 -8.71 -4.69
CA ASP A 290 9.51 -8.05 -3.68
C ASP A 290 9.63 -8.78 -2.32
N LEU A 291 9.90 -10.10 -2.32
CA LEU A 291 10.24 -10.88 -1.13
C LEU A 291 11.66 -10.57 -0.64
N ARG A 292 12.68 -10.63 -1.50
CA ARG A 292 14.08 -10.29 -1.13
C ARG A 292 14.20 -8.91 -0.52
N GLU A 293 13.43 -7.97 -1.05
CA GLU A 293 13.39 -6.58 -0.58
C GLU A 293 12.88 -6.45 0.85
N ILE A 294 12.11 -7.39 1.39
CA ILE A 294 11.62 -7.37 2.79
C ILE A 294 12.29 -8.41 3.68
N ASP A 295 12.72 -9.53 3.10
CA ASP A 295 13.32 -10.67 3.79
C ASP A 295 14.32 -11.38 2.86
N GLN A 296 15.54 -10.85 2.84
CA GLN A 296 16.65 -11.43 2.10
C GLN A 296 17.06 -12.80 2.64
N GLY A 297 16.89 -13.03 3.94
CA GLY A 297 17.21 -14.32 4.56
C GLY A 297 16.31 -15.42 4.02
N LEU A 298 15.00 -15.16 4.00
CA LEU A 298 14.01 -16.06 3.44
C LEU A 298 14.22 -16.32 1.94
N ASP A 299 14.46 -15.28 1.13
CA ASP A 299 14.77 -15.45 -0.31
C ASP A 299 15.99 -16.37 -0.54
N LEU A 300 17.06 -16.19 0.23
CA LEU A 300 18.26 -17.04 0.12
C LEU A 300 17.97 -18.49 0.51
N ASN A 301 17.24 -18.69 1.60
CA ASN A 301 16.89 -20.02 2.10
C ASN A 301 16.00 -20.77 1.10
N LEU A 302 14.98 -20.12 0.54
CA LEU A 302 14.12 -20.72 -0.49
C LEU A 302 14.90 -21.08 -1.77
N ARG A 303 15.87 -20.25 -2.17
CA ARG A 303 16.75 -20.55 -3.32
C ARG A 303 17.63 -21.76 -3.07
N ARG A 304 18.18 -21.91 -1.86
CA ARG A 304 18.99 -23.08 -1.49
C ARG A 304 18.19 -24.37 -1.52
N VAL A 305 16.95 -24.33 -1.00
CA VAL A 305 16.01 -25.46 -1.09
C VAL A 305 15.72 -25.81 -2.55
N ALA A 306 15.31 -24.82 -3.36
CA ALA A 306 14.96 -25.03 -4.77
C ALA A 306 16.13 -25.57 -5.63
N GLN A 307 17.37 -25.33 -5.24
CA GLN A 307 18.57 -25.80 -5.93
C GLN A 307 19.13 -27.11 -5.37
N GLY A 308 18.51 -27.69 -4.34
CA GLY A 308 19.02 -28.90 -3.67
C GLY A 308 20.40 -28.70 -3.03
N LEU A 309 20.67 -27.48 -2.54
CA LEU A 309 21.96 -27.11 -1.91
C LEU A 309 21.97 -27.31 -0.39
N LEU A 310 20.89 -27.84 0.17
CA LEU A 310 20.78 -28.21 1.57
C LEU A 310 20.79 -29.74 1.65
N ASP A 311 21.44 -30.29 2.66
CA ASP A 311 21.22 -31.70 2.96
C ASP A 311 19.80 -31.90 3.55
N PRO A 312 19.25 -33.13 3.54
CA PRO A 312 17.87 -33.38 3.96
C PRO A 312 17.57 -32.99 5.42
N GLU A 313 18.58 -33.00 6.31
CA GLU A 313 18.41 -32.60 7.71
C GLU A 313 18.33 -31.08 7.83
N GLU A 314 19.23 -30.37 7.15
CA GLU A 314 19.23 -28.91 7.07
C GLU A 314 17.96 -28.37 6.42
N GLU A 315 17.48 -29.00 5.35
CA GLU A 315 16.24 -28.63 4.67
C GLU A 315 15.03 -28.79 5.61
N ARG A 316 14.95 -29.91 6.33
CA ARG A 316 13.84 -30.17 7.24
C ARG A 316 13.83 -29.22 8.44
N GLU A 317 14.99 -28.89 8.99
CA GLU A 317 15.10 -27.91 10.08
C GLU A 317 14.69 -26.51 9.60
N LEU A 318 15.18 -26.10 8.43
CA LEU A 318 14.80 -24.83 7.83
C LEU A 318 13.30 -24.75 7.57
N LEU A 319 12.68 -25.78 6.98
CA LEU A 319 11.26 -25.77 6.69
C LEU A 319 10.41 -25.74 7.97
N ARG A 320 10.85 -26.40 9.05
CA ARG A 320 10.21 -26.30 10.38
C ARG A 320 10.28 -24.88 10.93
N GLU A 321 11.43 -24.21 10.81
CA GLU A 321 11.58 -22.81 11.21
C GLU A 321 10.65 -21.89 10.39
N LEU A 322 10.57 -22.10 9.08
CA LEU A 322 9.80 -21.26 8.16
C LEU A 322 8.28 -21.43 8.29
N LEU A 323 7.80 -22.67 8.39
CA LEU A 323 6.38 -22.99 8.40
C LEU A 323 5.79 -22.98 9.82
N GLY A 324 6.66 -22.97 10.84
CA GLY A 324 6.28 -22.94 12.24
C GLY A 324 5.65 -24.26 12.72
N PRO A 325 5.32 -24.33 14.02
CA PRO A 325 4.90 -25.59 14.66
C PRO A 325 3.56 -26.15 14.14
N SER A 326 2.73 -25.31 13.52
CA SER A 326 1.42 -25.72 12.98
C SER A 326 1.52 -26.56 11.70
N ALA A 327 2.61 -26.43 10.95
CA ALA A 327 2.80 -27.10 9.66
C ALA A 327 3.95 -28.13 9.70
N ALA A 328 4.66 -28.20 10.83
CA ALA A 328 5.74 -29.17 11.06
C ALA A 328 5.26 -30.64 11.02
N ALA A 329 3.99 -30.90 11.36
CA ALA A 329 3.43 -32.25 11.32
C ALA A 329 3.24 -32.78 9.89
N ASP A 330 2.86 -31.91 8.95
CA ASP A 330 2.66 -32.29 7.53
C ASP A 330 4.00 -32.45 6.78
N LEU A 331 5.07 -31.89 7.34
CA LEU A 331 6.43 -31.89 6.80
C LEU A 331 7.10 -33.25 6.90
N ASP A 332 6.83 -33.98 7.98
CA ASP A 332 7.41 -35.31 8.23
C ASP A 332 6.83 -36.37 7.27
N ASP A 333 5.64 -36.13 6.72
CA ASP A 333 5.02 -36.99 5.69
C ASP A 333 5.51 -36.67 4.26
N LEU A 334 6.04 -35.46 4.03
CA LEU A 334 6.47 -34.97 2.72
C LEU A 334 7.97 -35.16 2.45
N LEU A 335 8.78 -35.24 3.50
CA LEU A 335 10.23 -35.41 3.39
C LEU A 335 10.65 -36.86 3.67
N PRO A 336 11.69 -37.37 2.98
CA PRO A 336 12.20 -38.70 3.27
C PRO A 336 12.68 -38.80 4.73
N PRO A 337 12.51 -39.97 5.38
CA PRO A 337 12.92 -40.16 6.76
C PRO A 337 14.43 -39.92 6.92
N PRO A 338 14.87 -39.44 8.09
CA PRO A 338 16.28 -39.16 8.36
C PRO A 338 17.14 -40.38 8.05
N ALA A 339 18.30 -40.15 7.44
CA ALA A 339 19.26 -41.20 7.06
C ALA A 339 19.83 -41.87 8.32
N GLY A 340 19.08 -42.82 8.89
CA GLY A 340 19.46 -43.52 10.12
C GLY A 340 18.42 -44.50 10.66
N GLU A 341 17.15 -44.40 10.26
CA GLU A 341 16.09 -45.28 10.82
C GLU A 341 15.74 -46.49 9.93
N GLY A 342 16.29 -46.59 8.72
CA GLY A 342 16.07 -47.72 7.81
C GLY A 342 17.20 -48.75 7.84
N GLY A 343 17.34 -49.54 8.90
CA GLY A 343 18.42 -50.54 8.95
C GLY A 343 18.48 -51.50 10.14
N GLY A 344 17.38 -51.71 10.86
CA GLY A 344 17.29 -52.75 11.90
C GLY A 344 16.60 -54.02 11.39
N ALA A 345 17.07 -54.60 10.27
CA ALA A 345 16.59 -55.91 9.84
C ALA A 345 17.13 -56.97 10.81
N GLY A 346 16.23 -57.61 11.55
CA GLY A 346 16.55 -58.65 12.51
C GLY A 346 17.34 -59.80 11.89
N GLU A 347 18.57 -59.98 12.36
CA GLU A 347 19.25 -61.27 12.27
C GLU A 347 18.53 -62.25 13.20
N GLY A 348 17.62 -63.02 12.63
CA GLY A 348 17.08 -64.22 13.27
C GLY A 348 18.20 -65.25 13.43
N LYS A 349 18.67 -65.43 14.66
CA LYS A 349 19.33 -66.67 15.08
C LYS A 349 18.28 -67.78 15.13
N GLY A 350 18.33 -68.70 14.18
CA GLY A 350 17.71 -70.02 14.27
C GLY A 350 18.78 -71.07 14.51
N GLU A 351 18.79 -71.62 15.73
CA GLU A 351 19.18 -73.02 16.01
C GLU A 351 17.98 -73.93 15.76
#